data_AF-A0A838YRV8-F1
#
_entry.id   AF-A0A838YRV8-F1
#
_cell.length_a   1.000
_cell.length_b   1.000
_cell.length_c   1.000
_cell.angle_alpha   90.00
_cell.angle_beta   90.00
_cell.angle_gamma   90.00
#
_symmetry.space_group_name_H-M   'P 1'
#
loop_
_entity.id
_entity.type
_entity.pdbx_description
1 polymer ?
#
loop_
_entity_poly.entity_id
_entity_poly.type
_entity_poly.pdbx_seq_one_letter_code
_entity_poly.pdbx_strand_id
1 'polypeptide(L)'
;MLPDRCSVKEDGKQCVNPPEFIVSIISDKDEYMVGVACTKHKQIVSGKIGILQSEGKIHDGKISFSPVKTVETDCVHGNADDFVQIDMK
;
A
#
# COMPACT_ATOMS: atom_id res chain seq x y z
N MET A 1 -10.04 -3.27 1.02
CA MET A 1 -9.86 -3.18 -0.44
C MET A 1 -8.88 -2.05 -0.73
N LEU A 2 -7.88 -2.28 -1.58
CA LEU A 2 -6.99 -1.23 -2.07
C LEU A 2 -7.71 -0.44 -3.19
N PRO A 3 -7.40 0.85 -3.39
CA PRO A 3 -8.00 1.62 -4.47
C PRO A 3 -7.50 1.12 -5.83
N ASP A 4 -8.37 1.19 -6.85
CA ASP A 4 -8.03 0.83 -8.23
C ASP A 4 -6.99 1.73 -8.90
N ARG A 5 -6.68 2.88 -8.29
CA ARG A 5 -5.81 3.91 -8.90
C ARG A 5 -4.81 4.44 -7.89
N CYS A 6 -3.60 4.69 -8.38
CA CYS A 6 -2.55 5.42 -7.68
C CYS A 6 -3.05 6.78 -7.17
N SER A 7 -2.60 7.20 -5.98
CA SER A 7 -3.04 8.44 -5.32
C SER A 7 -2.51 9.73 -5.96
N VAL A 8 -1.63 9.64 -6.96
CA VAL A 8 -0.94 10.79 -7.55
C VAL A 8 -1.76 11.44 -8.68
N LYS A 9 -1.77 12.77 -8.68
CA LYS A 9 -2.22 13.62 -9.80
C LYS A 9 -1.02 14.27 -10.47
N GLU A 10 -0.96 14.17 -11.79
CA GLU A 10 0.05 14.80 -12.65
C GLU A 10 -0.70 15.68 -13.67
N ASP A 11 -0.30 16.94 -13.84
CA ASP A 11 -0.98 17.93 -14.69
C ASP A 11 -2.51 18.02 -14.46
N GLY A 12 -2.92 17.91 -13.19
CA GLY A 12 -4.34 17.94 -12.80
C GLY A 12 -5.13 16.67 -13.14
N LYS A 13 -4.52 15.69 -13.82
CA LYS A 13 -5.13 14.41 -14.18
C LYS A 13 -4.78 13.35 -13.15
N GLN A 14 -5.78 12.58 -12.73
CA GLN A 14 -5.57 11.43 -11.86
C GLN A 14 -4.80 10.34 -12.63
N CYS A 15 -3.79 9.74 -11.98
CA CYS A 15 -3.16 8.55 -12.52
C CYS A 15 -4.18 7.42 -12.73
N VAL A 16 -4.11 6.77 -13.89
CA VAL A 16 -4.99 5.63 -14.24
C VAL A 16 -4.38 4.27 -13.90
N ASN A 17 -3.10 4.24 -13.52
CA ASN A 17 -2.43 2.99 -13.20
C ASN A 17 -2.85 2.48 -11.81
N PRO A 18 -3.01 1.17 -11.64
CA PRO A 18 -3.22 0.58 -10.33
C PRO A 18 -2.01 0.80 -9.43
N PRO A 19 -2.19 0.78 -8.10
CA PRO A 19 -1.09 0.87 -7.17
C PRO A 19 -0.26 -0.43 -7.16
N GLU A 20 1.05 -0.26 -7.14
CA GLU A 20 2.03 -1.37 -7.06
C GLU A 20 2.74 -1.39 -5.71
N PHE A 21 2.75 -0.25 -5.00
CA PHE A 21 3.41 -0.11 -3.71
C PHE A 21 2.49 0.58 -2.70
N ILE A 22 2.57 0.12 -1.47
CA ILE A 22 2.15 0.83 -0.27
C ILE A 22 3.32 1.71 0.15
N VAL A 23 3.02 2.99 0.40
CA VAL A 23 3.98 3.99 0.85
C VAL A 23 3.67 4.31 2.30
N SER A 24 4.66 4.18 3.19
CA SER A 24 4.52 4.58 4.57
C SER A 24 5.67 5.46 5.06
N ILE A 25 5.39 6.24 6.10
CA ILE A 25 6.41 7.01 6.83
C ILE A 25 6.63 6.29 8.15
N ILE A 26 7.82 5.72 8.31
CA ILE A 26 8.26 5.05 9.52
C ILE A 26 8.99 6.08 10.37
N SER A 27 8.46 6.36 11.57
CA SER A 27 9.11 7.18 12.57
C SER A 27 9.17 6.43 13.88
N ASP A 28 10.36 6.37 14.47
CA ASP A 28 10.66 5.54 15.63
C ASP A 28 10.23 4.07 15.47
N LYS A 29 9.06 3.72 16.00
CA LYS A 29 8.47 2.36 15.98
C LYS A 29 7.07 2.31 15.36
N ASP A 30 6.58 3.44 14.86
CA ASP A 30 5.21 3.59 14.38
C ASP A 30 5.16 3.97 12.90
N GLU A 31 4.08 3.54 12.23
CA GLU A 31 3.78 3.92 10.85
C GLU A 31 2.72 5.02 10.85
N TYR A 32 3.13 6.24 10.48
CA TYR A 32 2.32 7.44 10.68
C TYR A 32 1.43 7.80 9.49
N MET A 33 1.71 7.23 8.31
CA MET A 33 0.95 7.51 7.09
C MET A 33 0.99 6.30 6.17
N VAL A 34 -0.12 6.00 5.50
CA VAL A 34 -0.22 4.93 4.50
C VAL A 34 -0.86 5.49 3.23
N GLY A 35 -0.11 5.46 2.13
CA GLY A 35 -0.57 5.82 0.79
C GLY A 35 -0.28 4.72 -0.21
N VAL A 36 -0.69 4.93 -1.46
CA VAL A 36 -0.39 3.97 -2.53
C VAL A 36 0.13 4.66 -3.79
N ALA A 37 1.11 4.04 -4.43
CA ALA A 37 1.76 4.56 -5.63
C ALA A 37 2.01 3.46 -6.67
N CYS A 38 2.06 3.86 -7.94
CA CYS A 38 2.57 3.01 -9.02
C CYS A 38 4.07 3.27 -9.23
N THR A 39 4.75 2.37 -9.93
CA THR A 39 6.20 2.44 -10.22
C THR A 39 6.60 3.78 -10.83
N LYS A 40 5.81 4.28 -11.79
CA LYS A 40 6.06 5.57 -12.46
C LYS A 40 6.09 6.76 -11.49
N HIS A 41 5.22 6.74 -10.48
CA HIS A 41 5.08 7.86 -9.55
C HIS A 41 5.87 7.69 -8.25
N LYS A 42 6.63 6.60 -8.08
CA LYS A 42 7.40 6.32 -6.87
C LYS A 42 8.34 7.47 -6.48
N GLN A 43 9.10 7.99 -7.44
CA GLN A 43 10.06 9.08 -7.20
C GLN A 43 9.36 10.41 -6.87
N ILE A 44 8.26 10.71 -7.58
CA ILE A 44 7.47 11.93 -7.37
C ILE A 44 6.87 11.94 -5.95
N VAL A 45 6.34 10.80 -5.49
CA VAL A 45 5.82 10.66 -4.13
C VAL A 45 6.94 10.82 -3.11
N SER A 46 8.09 10.18 -3.31
CA SER A 46 9.23 10.30 -2.40
C SER A 46 9.71 11.75 -2.27
N GLY A 47 9.81 12.47 -3.38
CA GLY A 47 10.18 13.88 -3.38
C GLY A 47 9.17 14.77 -2.67
N LYS A 48 7.86 14.58 -2.94
CA LYS A 48 6.80 15.34 -2.26
C LYS A 48 6.77 15.10 -0.76
N ILE A 49 6.92 13.85 -0.31
CA ILE A 49 6.98 13.53 1.12
C ILE A 49 8.19 14.22 1.76
N GLY A 50 9.36 14.17 1.12
CA GLY A 50 10.57 14.84 1.63
C GLY A 50 10.40 16.37 1.78
N ILE A 51 9.74 17.02 0.81
CA ILE A 51 9.41 18.46 0.90
C ILE A 51 8.46 18.71 2.07
N LEU A 52 7.38 17.92 2.20
CA LEU A 52 6.40 18.10 3.26
C LEU A 52 6.99 17.87 4.66
N GLN A 53 7.93 16.93 4.81
CA GLN A 53 8.68 16.72 6.05
C GLN A 53 9.57 17.92 6.36
N SER A 54 10.29 18.43 5.35
CA SER A 54 11.16 19.59 5.48
C SER A 54 10.40 20.87 5.84
N GLU A 55 9.17 21.02 5.35
CA GLU A 55 8.25 22.11 5.70
C GLU A 55 7.53 21.90 7.04
N GLY A 56 7.74 20.77 7.72
CA GLY A 56 7.07 20.42 8.98
C GLY A 56 5.56 20.18 8.85
N LYS A 57 5.06 19.92 7.63
CA LYS A 57 3.63 19.67 7.37
C LYS A 57 3.22 18.23 7.68
N ILE A 58 4.18 17.31 7.64
CA ILE A 58 4.00 15.90 8.01
C ILE A 58 5.15 15.45 8.91
N HIS A 59 4.95 14.37 9.64
CA HIS A 59 5.91 13.85 10.61
C HIS A 59 7.23 13.44 9.94
N ASP A 60 8.36 13.80 10.55
CA ASP A 60 9.68 13.39 10.09
C ASP A 60 9.86 11.87 10.23
N GLY A 61 10.64 11.25 9.35
CA GLY A 61 10.77 9.80 9.33
C GLY A 61 11.21 9.26 7.98
N LYS A 62 11.48 7.95 7.94
CA LYS A 62 11.95 7.28 6.73
C LYS A 62 10.79 6.83 5.87
N ILE A 63 10.85 7.15 4.60
CA ILE A 63 9.89 6.68 3.60
C ILE A 63 10.15 5.19 3.31
N SER A 64 9.13 4.36 3.48
CA SER A 64 9.14 2.94 3.16
C SER A 64 8.22 2.66 1.97
N PHE A 65 8.66 1.77 1.08
CA PHE A 65 7.89 1.31 -0.07
C PHE A 65 7.79 -0.21 -0.03
N SER A 66 6.59 -0.72 0.21
CA SER A 66 6.30 -2.16 0.25
C SER A 66 5.47 -2.55 -0.96
N PRO A 67 5.85 -3.58 -1.73
CA PRO A 67 5.04 -4.02 -2.86
C PRO A 67 3.67 -4.50 -2.38
N VAL A 68 2.63 -4.14 -3.13
CA VAL A 68 1.28 -4.64 -2.90
C VAL A 68 1.29 -6.15 -3.15
N LYS A 69 0.80 -6.92 -2.17
CA LYS A 69 0.52 -8.34 -2.31
C LYS A 69 -0.98 -8.53 -2.23
N THR A 70 -1.56 -9.08 -3.29
CA THR A 70 -2.93 -9.59 -3.25
C THR A 70 -2.94 -10.88 -2.45
N VAL A 71 -3.65 -10.86 -1.33
CA VAL A 71 -3.97 -12.06 -0.57
C VAL A 71 -5.42 -12.38 -0.86
N GLU A 72 -5.65 -13.53 -1.48
CA GLU A 72 -6.97 -14.11 -1.60
C GLU A 72 -7.13 -15.09 -0.44
N THR A 73 -8.15 -14.86 0.37
CA THR A 73 -8.49 -15.74 1.49
C THR A 73 -9.85 -16.33 1.21
N ASP A 74 -9.95 -17.66 1.23
CA ASP A 74 -11.25 -18.31 1.21
C ASP A 74 -11.94 -18.07 2.56
N CYS A 75 -13.24 -17.77 2.52
CA CYS A 75 -14.01 -17.49 3.72
C CYS A 75 -14.50 -18.83 4.30
N VAL A 76 -13.66 -19.42 5.14
CA VAL A 76 -13.96 -20.69 5.81
C VAL A 76 -14.93 -20.46 6.98
N HIS A 77 -16.04 -21.20 6.99
CA HIS A 77 -17.05 -21.09 8.06
C HIS A 77 -16.68 -21.92 9.29
N GLY A 78 -15.74 -22.86 9.16
CA GLY A 78 -15.30 -23.74 10.24
C GLY A 78 -16.33 -24.79 10.66
N ASN A 79 -17.29 -25.12 9.78
CA ASN A 79 -18.28 -26.16 10.01
C ASN A 79 -17.96 -27.43 9.20
N ALA A 80 -18.82 -28.45 9.31
CA ALA A 80 -18.57 -29.75 8.69
C ALA A 80 -18.46 -29.74 7.15
N ASP A 81 -19.03 -28.72 6.51
CA ASP A 81 -19.00 -28.51 5.06
C ASP A 81 -17.62 -28.02 4.56
N ASP A 82 -16.82 -27.47 5.47
CA ASP A 82 -15.49 -26.90 5.21
C ASP A 82 -14.36 -27.95 5.30
N PHE A 83 -14.64 -29.15 5.82
CA PHE A 83 -13.62 -30.20 5.96
C PHE A 83 -13.34 -30.87 4.61
N VAL A 84 -12.07 -30.89 4.21
CA VAL A 84 -11.59 -31.69 3.07
C VAL A 84 -11.24 -33.10 3.55
N GLN A 85 -11.86 -34.13 2.97
CA GLN A 85 -11.44 -35.52 3.17
C GLN A 85 -10.08 -35.76 2.50
N ILE A 86 -9.08 -36.13 3.30
CA ILE A 86 -7.78 -36.55 2.80
C ILE A 86 -7.74 -38.07 2.77
N ASP A 87 -7.85 -38.66 1.57
CA ASP A 87 -7.63 -40.09 1.37
C ASP A 87 -6.15 -40.41 1.62
N MET A 88 -5.88 -41.16 2.69
CA MET A 88 -4.55 -41.69 2.97
C MET A 88 -4.36 -42.97 2.14
N LYS A 89 -3.42 -42.91 1.18
CA LYS A 89 -3.03 -44.06 0.35
C LYS A 89 -1.97 -44.92 1.03
#